data_AF-A0A0D6DU82-F1
#
_entry.id   AF-A0A0D6DU82-F1
#
_cell.length_a   1.000
_cell.length_b   1.000
_cell.length_c   1.000
_cell.angle_alpha   90.00
_cell.angle_beta   90.00
_cell.angle_gamma   90.00
#
_symmetry.space_group_name_H-M   'P 1'
#
loop_
_entity.id
_entity.type
_entity.pdbx_description
1 polymer ?
#
loop_
_entity_poly.entity_id
_entity_poly.type
_entity_poly.pdbx_seq_one_letter_code
_entity_poly.pdbx_strand_id
1 'polypeptide(L)'
;MTGLCVKNLITPLFDNLSFDLPATGLYGIIGRNGIGKSTLFSMISGEIKTDGTCITSGKVSYVPSLAIFDQHLSANDYLKLLAKDELAAFEDNLRVMGGADFFKQKIGKYSLGMKELFAFTFAVSISSDVLILDELLDGLDEKRRLQALKLLQQVSKEKLVIFTSHNLTEVFTYSDRVYLLEKASLLPMASLTDASLKMSI
;
A
#
# COMPACT_ATOMS: atom_id res chain seq x y z
N MET A 1 13.01 0.79 -13.38
CA MET A 1 11.87 0.36 -14.22
C MET A 1 10.62 0.71 -13.41
N THR A 2 9.72 1.54 -13.93
CA THR A 2 8.66 2.21 -13.14
C THR A 2 7.30 1.50 -13.18
N GLY A 3 7.24 0.30 -13.77
CA GLY A 3 6.01 -0.49 -13.89
C GLY A 3 6.03 -1.76 -13.05
N LEU A 4 4.85 -2.36 -12.89
CA LEU A 4 4.65 -3.65 -12.24
C LEU A 4 3.95 -4.60 -13.20
N CYS A 5 4.60 -5.71 -13.54
CA CYS A 5 4.03 -6.76 -14.36
C CYS A 5 4.03 -8.09 -13.61
N VAL A 6 2.88 -8.78 -13.62
CA VAL A 6 2.72 -10.14 -13.11
C VAL A 6 2.26 -11.00 -14.27
N LYS A 7 2.94 -12.12 -14.51
CA LYS A 7 2.58 -13.09 -15.56
C LYS A 7 2.55 -14.50 -14.99
N ASN A 8 1.52 -15.23 -15.37
CA ASN A 8 1.33 -16.65 -15.07
C ASN A 8 1.35 -16.97 -13.56
N LEU A 9 0.70 -16.13 -12.74
CA LEU A 9 0.59 -16.42 -11.31
C LEU A 9 -0.44 -17.51 -11.08
N ILE A 10 0.04 -18.70 -10.73
CA ILE A 10 -0.77 -19.89 -10.47
C ILE A 10 -0.58 -20.32 -9.03
N THR A 11 -1.65 -20.22 -8.24
CA THR A 11 -1.70 -20.61 -6.82
C THR A 11 -3.11 -21.12 -6.49
N PRO A 12 -3.37 -21.69 -5.30
CA PRO A 12 -4.74 -22.00 -4.90
C PRO A 12 -5.72 -20.81 -4.92
N LEU A 13 -5.19 -19.58 -4.86
CA LEU A 13 -5.98 -18.34 -4.91
C LEU A 13 -6.14 -17.80 -6.34
N PHE A 14 -5.16 -18.06 -7.21
CA PHE A 14 -5.05 -17.43 -8.54
C PHE A 14 -4.93 -18.47 -9.66
N ASP A 15 -5.81 -18.34 -10.65
CA ASP A 15 -5.84 -19.18 -11.84
C ASP A 15 -5.23 -18.41 -13.00
N ASN A 16 -3.91 -18.52 -13.16
CA ASN A 16 -3.14 -17.87 -14.22
C ASN A 16 -3.28 -16.33 -14.24
N LEU A 17 -3.27 -15.69 -13.05
CA LEU A 17 -3.38 -14.25 -12.93
C LEU A 17 -2.24 -13.55 -13.67
N SER A 18 -2.61 -12.69 -14.61
CA SER A 18 -1.67 -11.88 -15.39
C SER A 18 -2.17 -10.45 -15.56
N PHE A 19 -1.31 -9.47 -15.31
CA PHE A 19 -1.61 -8.05 -15.49
C PHE A 19 -0.34 -7.21 -15.66
N ASP A 20 -0.53 -5.99 -16.16
CA ASP A 20 0.54 -5.01 -16.31
C ASP A 20 0.04 -3.63 -15.87
N LEU A 21 0.80 -2.98 -14.99
CA LEU A 21 0.61 -1.61 -14.54
C LEU A 21 1.84 -0.81 -15.01
N PRO A 22 1.80 -0.17 -16.19
CA PRO A 22 3.01 0.21 -16.92
C PRO A 22 3.61 1.57 -16.50
N ALA A 23 2.91 2.36 -15.69
CA ALA A 23 3.28 3.75 -15.41
C ALA A 23 3.17 4.10 -13.93
N THR A 24 3.77 5.23 -13.56
CA THR A 24 3.47 5.88 -12.28
C THR A 24 2.00 6.27 -12.23
N GLY A 25 1.46 6.37 -11.02
CA GLY A 25 0.04 6.64 -10.80
C GLY A 25 -0.47 5.97 -9.54
N LEU A 26 -1.65 6.40 -9.09
CA LEU A 26 -2.34 5.86 -7.95
C LEU A 26 -3.39 4.85 -8.44
N TYR A 27 -3.12 3.58 -8.18
CA TYR A 27 -3.92 2.44 -8.60
C TYR A 27 -4.72 1.92 -7.41
N GLY A 28 -6.04 2.11 -7.47
CA GLY A 28 -6.96 1.50 -6.54
C GLY A 28 -7.16 0.02 -6.87
N ILE A 29 -6.86 -0.89 -5.93
CA ILE A 29 -7.16 -2.32 -6.10
C ILE A 29 -8.27 -2.70 -5.12
N ILE A 30 -9.43 -3.04 -5.67
CA ILE A 30 -10.59 -3.50 -4.91
C ILE A 30 -10.79 -5.00 -5.12
N GLY A 31 -11.52 -5.64 -4.22
CA GLY A 31 -11.81 -7.06 -4.31
C GLY A 31 -12.39 -7.58 -3.01
N ARG A 32 -13.18 -8.64 -3.12
CA ARG A 32 -13.86 -9.27 -1.97
C ARG A 32 -12.86 -9.69 -0.90
N ASN A 33 -13.29 -9.68 0.35
CA ASN A 33 -12.46 -10.20 1.45
C ASN A 33 -12.11 -11.67 1.17
N GLY A 34 -10.84 -12.02 1.38
CA GLY A 34 -10.34 -13.37 1.10
C GLY A 34 -10.00 -13.67 -0.36
N ILE A 35 -10.15 -12.73 -1.30
CA ILE A 35 -9.76 -12.96 -2.71
C ILE A 35 -8.24 -13.12 -2.91
N GLY A 36 -7.44 -12.70 -1.91
CA GLY A 36 -5.97 -12.84 -1.92
C GLY A 36 -5.18 -11.56 -2.16
N LYS A 37 -5.75 -10.36 -1.93
CA LYS A 37 -5.06 -9.06 -2.09
C LYS A 37 -3.71 -9.01 -1.35
N SER A 38 -3.72 -9.22 -0.03
CA SER A 38 -2.50 -9.19 0.79
C SER A 38 -1.51 -10.27 0.37
N THR A 39 -1.99 -11.48 0.05
CA THR A 39 -1.14 -12.56 -0.46
C THR A 39 -0.47 -12.19 -1.79
N LEU A 40 -1.20 -11.58 -2.72
CA LEU A 40 -0.67 -11.07 -3.98
C LEU A 40 0.40 -9.99 -3.72
N PHE A 41 0.16 -9.07 -2.79
CA PHE A 41 1.12 -8.02 -2.46
C PHE A 41 2.39 -8.55 -1.80
N SER A 42 2.28 -9.54 -0.92
CA SER A 42 3.46 -10.24 -0.36
C SER A 42 4.22 -11.03 -1.43
N MET A 43 3.57 -11.53 -2.48
CA MET A 43 4.27 -12.12 -3.63
C MET A 43 4.98 -11.06 -4.46
N ILE A 44 4.34 -9.91 -4.71
CA ILE A 44 4.91 -8.78 -5.45
C ILE A 44 6.12 -8.18 -4.72
N SER A 45 6.06 -8.08 -3.39
CA SER A 45 7.17 -7.60 -2.56
C SER A 45 8.32 -8.60 -2.44
N GLY A 46 8.12 -9.86 -2.86
CA GLY A 46 9.09 -10.95 -2.74
C GLY A 46 9.14 -11.61 -1.36
N GLU A 47 8.23 -11.26 -0.44
CA GLU A 47 8.08 -11.92 0.87
C GLU A 47 7.62 -13.38 0.72
N ILE A 48 6.69 -13.63 -0.21
CA ILE A 48 6.23 -14.97 -0.57
C ILE A 48 6.82 -15.34 -1.94
N LYS A 49 7.56 -16.44 -2.00
CA LYS A 49 8.10 -16.97 -3.25
C LYS A 49 7.00 -17.61 -4.09
N THR A 50 7.11 -17.45 -5.40
CA THR A 50 6.20 -18.02 -6.40
C THR A 50 6.96 -18.91 -7.35
N ASP A 51 6.41 -20.07 -7.70
CA ASP A 51 6.98 -20.96 -8.71
C ASP A 51 6.34 -20.71 -10.08
N GLY A 52 7.14 -20.64 -11.13
CA GLY A 52 6.67 -20.48 -12.53
C GLY A 52 6.03 -19.12 -12.86
N THR A 53 5.88 -18.24 -11.87
CA THR A 53 5.37 -16.86 -12.06
C THR A 53 6.52 -15.93 -12.41
N CYS A 54 6.29 -15.02 -13.35
CA CYS A 54 7.20 -13.91 -13.62
C CYS A 54 6.63 -12.63 -13.02
N ILE A 55 7.23 -12.14 -11.94
CA ILE A 55 6.94 -10.83 -11.36
C ILE A 55 8.10 -9.91 -11.73
N THR A 56 7.80 -8.80 -12.42
CA THR A 56 8.78 -7.79 -12.79
C THR A 56 8.35 -6.45 -12.19
N SER A 57 9.18 -5.91 -11.30
CA SER A 57 8.98 -4.63 -10.64
C SER A 57 10.33 -3.99 -10.30
N GLY A 58 10.32 -2.70 -9.99
CA GLY A 58 11.44 -2.04 -9.32
C GLY A 58 11.47 -2.33 -7.81
N LYS A 59 12.14 -1.49 -7.02
CA LYS A 59 12.15 -1.60 -5.56
C LYS A 59 10.74 -1.40 -5.01
N VAL A 60 10.25 -2.35 -4.21
CA VAL A 60 8.91 -2.30 -3.60
C VAL A 60 9.02 -1.85 -2.14
N SER A 61 8.20 -0.87 -1.75
CA SER A 61 7.90 -0.55 -0.34
C SER A 61 6.52 -1.07 0.00
N TYR A 62 6.45 -1.97 0.98
CA TYR A 62 5.20 -2.58 1.45
C TYR A 62 5.29 -2.91 2.94
N VAL A 63 4.26 -2.55 3.69
CA VAL A 63 4.07 -2.95 5.09
C VAL A 63 2.92 -3.97 5.12
N PRO A 64 3.21 -5.28 5.14
CA PRO A 64 2.16 -6.31 5.05
C PRO A 64 1.29 -6.38 6.31
N SER A 65 1.87 -5.99 7.45
CA SER A 65 1.19 -5.99 8.73
C SER A 65 1.90 -5.05 9.69
N LEU A 66 1.15 -4.43 10.60
CA LEU A 66 1.75 -3.68 11.71
C LEU A 66 2.59 -4.57 12.65
N ALA A 67 2.45 -5.90 12.57
CA ALA A 67 3.23 -6.86 13.33
C ALA A 67 4.71 -6.90 12.94
N ILE A 68 5.10 -6.34 11.77
CA ILE A 68 6.51 -6.24 11.39
C ILE A 68 7.30 -5.33 12.35
N PHE A 69 6.59 -4.43 13.06
CA PHE A 69 7.20 -3.54 14.01
C PHE A 69 7.23 -4.17 15.40
N ASP A 70 8.42 -4.57 15.83
CA ASP A 70 8.71 -5.05 17.18
C ASP A 70 8.19 -4.08 18.24
N GLN A 71 7.36 -4.64 19.13
CA GLN A 71 6.66 -3.93 20.18
C GLN A 71 7.59 -3.37 21.26
N HIS A 72 8.81 -3.89 21.37
CA HIS A 72 9.83 -3.48 22.33
C HIS A 72 10.73 -2.36 21.81
N LEU A 73 10.75 -2.12 20.50
CA LEU A 73 11.48 -1.03 19.86
C LEU A 73 10.65 0.26 19.79
N SER A 74 11.33 1.39 19.70
CA SER A 74 10.71 2.69 19.43
C SER A 74 10.73 3.00 17.93
N ALA A 75 9.91 3.95 17.48
CA ALA A 75 10.00 4.40 16.08
C ALA A 75 11.40 4.92 15.73
N ASN A 76 12.08 5.60 16.67
CA ASN A 76 13.46 6.06 16.48
C ASN A 76 14.45 4.93 16.17
N ASP A 77 14.20 3.70 16.63
CA ASP A 77 15.10 2.58 16.34
C ASP A 77 15.00 2.16 14.87
N TYR A 78 13.82 2.26 14.27
CA TYR A 78 13.62 2.06 12.82
C TYR A 78 14.16 3.23 12.00
N LEU A 79 13.98 4.47 12.47
CA LEU A 79 14.47 5.66 11.75
C LEU A 79 16.00 5.67 11.60
N LYS A 80 16.74 5.04 12.52
CA LYS A 80 18.21 4.87 12.39
C LYS A 80 18.63 3.96 11.24
N LEU A 81 17.72 3.14 10.71
CA LEU A 81 17.98 2.24 9.58
C LEU A 81 17.79 2.92 8.23
N LEU A 82 17.14 4.09 8.20
CA LEU A 82 16.87 4.83 6.99
C LEU A 82 18.13 5.50 6.44
N ALA A 83 18.22 5.57 5.11
CA ALA A 83 19.17 6.46 4.46
C ALA A 83 18.86 7.93 4.80
N LYS A 84 19.84 8.83 4.63
CA LYS A 84 19.69 10.25 5.02
C LYS A 84 18.53 10.94 4.32
N ASP A 85 18.34 10.63 3.04
CA ASP A 85 17.25 11.12 2.20
C ASP A 85 15.90 10.53 2.61
N GLU A 86 15.84 9.24 2.92
CA GLU A 86 14.62 8.58 3.43
C GLU A 86 14.21 9.12 4.81
N LEU A 87 15.18 9.43 5.68
CA LEU A 87 14.93 10.06 6.97
C LEU A 87 14.39 11.49 6.81
N ALA A 88 14.99 12.29 5.91
CA ALA A 88 14.50 13.62 5.60
C ALA A 88 13.06 13.59 5.04
N ALA A 89 12.79 12.67 4.10
CA ALA A 89 11.46 12.44 3.57
C ALA A 89 10.47 12.04 4.68
N PHE A 90 10.88 11.20 5.63
CA PHE A 90 10.05 10.82 6.78
C PHE A 90 9.67 12.02 7.64
N GLU A 91 10.64 12.88 7.98
CA GLU A 91 10.38 14.08 8.77
C GLU A 91 9.42 15.05 8.06
N ASP A 92 9.58 15.23 6.76
CA ASP A 92 8.70 16.10 5.95
C ASP A 92 7.29 15.51 5.81
N ASN A 93 7.17 14.23 5.50
CA ASN A 93 5.88 13.54 5.40
C ASN A 93 5.15 13.56 6.75
N LEU A 94 5.87 13.39 7.85
CA LEU A 94 5.28 13.48 9.18
C LEU A 94 4.72 14.87 9.48
N ARG A 95 5.43 15.95 9.09
CA ARG A 95 4.93 17.32 9.21
C ARG A 95 3.64 17.52 8.41
N VAL A 96 3.59 16.97 7.18
CA VAL A 96 2.37 16.98 6.34
C VAL A 96 1.21 16.27 7.03
N MET A 97 1.49 15.16 7.73
CA MET A 97 0.52 14.39 8.51
C MET A 97 0.13 15.01 9.86
N GLY A 98 0.57 16.25 10.12
CA GLY A 98 0.22 17.02 11.33
C GLY A 98 1.12 16.78 12.53
N GLY A 99 2.28 16.14 12.35
CA GLY A 99 3.26 15.91 13.40
C GLY A 99 2.86 14.83 14.42
N ALA A 100 3.84 14.43 15.23
CA ALA A 100 3.65 13.53 16.37
C ALA A 100 4.83 13.65 17.35
N ASP A 101 4.59 13.35 18.63
CA ASP A 101 5.64 13.37 19.67
C ASP A 101 5.96 11.97 20.22
N PHE A 102 5.42 10.90 19.62
CA PHE A 102 5.50 9.55 20.19
C PHE A 102 6.78 8.77 19.84
N PHE A 103 7.72 9.35 19.11
CA PHE A 103 8.86 8.62 18.50
C PHE A 103 9.80 7.92 19.49
N LYS A 104 9.86 8.39 20.74
CA LYS A 104 10.69 7.79 21.80
C LYS A 104 9.98 6.67 22.55
N GLN A 105 8.66 6.57 22.42
CA GLN A 105 7.86 5.55 23.08
C GLN A 105 7.98 4.22 22.31
N LYS A 106 7.96 3.11 23.05
CA LYS A 106 7.92 1.77 22.45
C LYS A 106 6.64 1.58 21.65
N ILE A 107 6.74 0.97 20.46
CA ILE A 107 5.62 0.73 19.55
C ILE A 107 4.51 -0.09 20.20
N GLY A 108 4.83 -0.98 21.15
CA GLY A 108 3.84 -1.73 21.92
C GLY A 108 2.85 -0.84 22.71
N LYS A 109 3.21 0.41 22.99
CA LYS A 109 2.33 1.37 23.68
C LYS A 109 1.55 2.27 22.73
N TYR A 110 1.71 2.15 21.42
CA TYR A 110 0.99 2.96 20.45
C TYR A 110 -0.47 2.50 20.34
N SER A 111 -1.40 3.45 20.20
CA SER A 111 -2.74 3.13 19.71
C SER A 111 -2.68 2.61 18.26
N LEU A 112 -3.78 2.03 17.76
CA LEU A 112 -3.84 1.59 16.36
C LEU A 112 -3.52 2.74 15.38
N GLY A 113 -4.16 3.90 15.54
CA GLY A 113 -3.90 5.07 14.70
C GLY A 113 -2.46 5.60 14.80
N MET A 114 -1.80 5.47 15.95
CA MET A 114 -0.37 5.80 16.06
C MET A 114 0.52 4.81 15.31
N LYS A 115 0.20 3.50 15.37
CA LYS A 115 0.92 2.46 14.62
C LYS A 115 0.75 2.66 13.12
N GLU A 116 -0.46 2.93 12.66
CA GLU A 116 -0.73 3.18 11.24
C GLU A 116 -0.12 4.49 10.75
N LEU A 117 -0.21 5.57 11.53
CA LEU A 117 0.46 6.83 11.18
C LEU A 117 1.97 6.60 10.99
N PHE A 118 2.59 5.87 11.92
CA PHE A 118 4.00 5.52 11.80
C PHE A 118 4.27 4.64 10.58
N ALA A 119 3.52 3.55 10.41
CA ALA A 119 3.68 2.60 9.31
C ALA A 119 3.51 3.25 7.93
N PHE A 120 2.46 4.06 7.76
CA PHE A 120 2.19 4.82 6.56
C PHE A 120 3.33 5.80 6.26
N THR A 121 3.71 6.63 7.24
CA THR A 121 4.77 7.63 7.08
C THR A 121 6.12 6.96 6.79
N PHE A 122 6.39 5.82 7.40
CA PHE A 122 7.58 5.01 7.14
C PHE A 122 7.57 4.48 5.70
N ALA A 123 6.51 3.77 5.30
CA ALA A 123 6.38 3.14 3.99
C ALA A 123 6.49 4.14 2.83
N VAL A 124 5.84 5.30 2.94
CA VAL A 124 5.86 6.33 1.89
C VAL A 124 7.21 7.01 1.73
N SER A 125 8.03 7.02 2.80
CA SER A 125 9.33 7.69 2.85
C SER A 125 10.49 6.82 2.38
N ILE A 126 10.28 5.50 2.24
CA ILE A 126 11.26 4.60 1.63
C ILE A 126 11.39 4.96 0.14
N SER A 127 12.65 5.06 -0.32
CA SER A 127 12.96 5.22 -1.73
C SER A 127 12.57 3.93 -2.47
N SER A 128 11.55 3.99 -3.32
CA SER A 128 10.96 2.83 -4.00
C SER A 128 10.33 3.22 -5.34
N ASP A 129 10.31 2.27 -6.28
CA ASP A 129 9.62 2.41 -7.57
C ASP A 129 8.13 2.04 -7.46
N VAL A 130 7.80 1.14 -6.53
CA VAL A 130 6.44 0.68 -6.23
C VAL A 130 6.19 0.88 -4.74
N LEU A 131 5.03 1.41 -4.40
CA LEU A 131 4.55 1.56 -3.02
C LEU A 131 3.19 0.88 -2.90
N ILE A 132 3.03 -0.03 -1.93
CA ILE A 132 1.77 -0.74 -1.69
C ILE A 132 1.24 -0.37 -0.31
N LEU A 133 0.02 0.14 -0.26
CA LEU A 133 -0.74 0.43 0.96
C LEU A 133 -1.95 -0.49 0.99
N ASP A 134 -1.88 -1.52 1.84
CA ASP A 134 -2.97 -2.48 2.02
C ASP A 134 -3.77 -2.14 3.28
N GLU A 135 -4.91 -1.47 3.12
CA GLU A 135 -5.84 -1.07 4.21
C GLU A 135 -5.14 -0.29 5.37
N LEU A 136 -4.00 0.37 5.09
CA LEU A 136 -3.11 0.95 6.10
C LEU A 136 -3.53 2.35 6.62
N LEU A 137 -4.79 2.76 6.44
CA LEU A 137 -5.29 4.09 6.81
C LEU A 137 -6.52 4.09 7.73
N ASP A 138 -7.02 2.91 8.11
CA ASP A 138 -8.35 2.74 8.73
C ASP A 138 -8.44 3.14 10.21
N GLY A 139 -7.32 3.11 10.93
CA GLY A 139 -7.15 3.64 12.27
C GLY A 139 -6.81 5.14 12.36
N LEU A 140 -6.63 5.82 11.22
CA LEU A 140 -6.42 7.28 11.19
C LEU A 140 -7.73 8.04 11.38
N ASP A 141 -7.67 9.20 12.06
CA ASP A 141 -8.78 10.15 12.08
C ASP A 141 -9.04 10.75 10.69
N GLU A 142 -10.23 11.31 10.48
CA GLU A 142 -10.69 11.83 9.18
C GLU A 142 -9.70 12.86 8.58
N LYS A 143 -9.17 13.76 9.40
CA LYS A 143 -8.24 14.79 8.95
C LYS A 143 -6.94 14.18 8.46
N ARG A 144 -6.35 13.26 9.23
CA ARG A 144 -5.11 12.56 8.85
C ARG A 144 -5.30 11.63 7.68
N ARG A 145 -6.44 10.94 7.60
CA ARG A 145 -6.81 10.10 6.45
C ARG A 145 -6.87 10.92 5.17
N LEU A 146 -7.50 12.09 5.20
CA LEU A 146 -7.52 13.02 4.07
C LEU A 146 -6.11 13.52 3.69
N GLN A 147 -5.26 13.81 4.67
CA GLN A 147 -3.86 14.19 4.42
C GLN A 147 -3.06 13.05 3.77
N ALA A 148 -3.23 11.81 4.24
CA ALA A 148 -2.59 10.64 3.66
C ALA A 148 -3.00 10.43 2.20
N LEU A 149 -4.31 10.49 1.89
CA LEU A 149 -4.82 10.32 0.52
C LEU A 149 -4.26 11.39 -0.43
N LYS A 150 -4.20 12.65 0.02
CA LYS A 150 -3.58 13.74 -0.75
C LYS A 150 -2.08 13.54 -0.95
N LEU A 151 -1.38 13.04 0.06
CA LEU A 151 0.05 12.72 -0.05
C LEU A 151 0.28 11.59 -1.05
N LEU A 152 -0.56 10.54 -1.04
CA LEU A 152 -0.48 9.45 -2.02
C LEU A 152 -0.65 9.97 -3.46
N GLN A 153 -1.54 10.93 -3.72
CA GLN A 153 -1.68 11.57 -5.03
C GLN A 153 -0.46 12.40 -5.44
N GLN A 154 0.31 12.94 -4.50
CA GLN A 154 1.57 13.62 -4.84
C GLN A 154 2.67 12.59 -5.14
N VAL A 155 2.80 11.58 -4.29
CA VAL A 155 3.79 10.52 -4.43
C VAL A 155 3.59 9.71 -5.71
N SER A 156 2.34 9.49 -6.11
CA SER A 156 2.01 8.76 -7.34
C SER A 156 2.46 9.43 -8.63
N LYS A 157 2.85 10.70 -8.59
CA LYS A 157 3.44 11.39 -9.75
C LYS A 157 4.82 10.83 -10.11
N GLU A 158 5.54 10.32 -9.12
CA GLU A 158 6.95 9.90 -9.25
C GLU A 158 7.13 8.38 -9.20
N LYS A 159 6.19 7.65 -8.59
CA LYS A 159 6.26 6.19 -8.45
C LYS A 159 4.88 5.54 -8.66
N LEU A 160 4.86 4.23 -8.86
CA LEU A 160 3.62 3.46 -8.91
C LEU A 160 3.11 3.22 -7.48
N VAL A 161 1.86 3.58 -7.20
CA VAL A 161 1.24 3.38 -5.89
C VAL A 161 0.04 2.46 -6.03
N ILE A 162 0.02 1.35 -5.30
CA ILE A 162 -1.16 0.50 -5.10
C ILE A 162 -1.80 0.88 -3.77
N PHE A 163 -3.09 1.14 -3.81
CA PHE A 163 -3.89 1.54 -2.66
C PHE A 163 -5.13 0.65 -2.56
N THR A 164 -5.36 0.08 -1.38
CA THR A 164 -6.60 -0.64 -1.04
C THR A 164 -7.30 0.03 0.13
N SER A 165 -8.63 -0.03 0.13
CA SER A 165 -9.45 0.50 1.22
C SER A 165 -10.82 -0.16 1.20
N HIS A 166 -11.45 -0.26 2.37
CA HIS A 166 -12.86 -0.62 2.50
C HIS A 166 -13.82 0.49 2.03
N ASN A 167 -13.34 1.73 1.91
CA ASN A 167 -14.15 2.85 1.41
C ASN A 167 -14.01 2.99 -0.11
N LEU A 168 -14.95 2.42 -0.86
CA LEU A 168 -14.92 2.50 -2.33
C LEU A 168 -15.01 3.93 -2.85
N THR A 169 -15.75 4.82 -2.17
CA THR A 169 -15.82 6.23 -2.56
C THR A 169 -14.44 6.87 -2.53
N GLU A 170 -13.62 6.59 -1.51
CA GLU A 170 -12.25 7.09 -1.46
C GLU A 170 -11.39 6.50 -2.57
N VAL A 171 -11.46 5.18 -2.81
CA VAL A 171 -10.70 4.52 -3.87
C VAL A 171 -10.98 5.18 -5.22
N PHE A 172 -12.25 5.42 -5.56
CA PHE A 172 -12.64 6.08 -6.80
C PHE A 172 -12.35 7.58 -6.84
N THR A 173 -12.36 8.26 -5.70
CA THR A 173 -12.12 9.71 -5.63
C THR A 173 -10.64 10.05 -5.82
N TYR A 174 -9.75 9.24 -5.23
CA TYR A 174 -8.32 9.58 -5.17
C TYR A 174 -7.47 8.86 -6.21
N SER A 175 -7.86 7.65 -6.64
CA SER A 175 -7.06 6.85 -7.59
C SER A 175 -7.21 7.33 -9.02
N ASP A 176 -6.13 7.28 -9.79
CA ASP A 176 -6.13 7.55 -11.23
C ASP A 176 -6.85 6.43 -12.00
N ARG A 177 -6.73 5.19 -11.51
CA ARG A 177 -7.35 4.00 -12.06
C ARG A 177 -7.78 3.07 -10.95
N VAL A 178 -8.93 2.40 -11.13
CA VAL A 178 -9.43 1.40 -10.19
C VAL A 178 -9.53 0.05 -10.88
N TYR A 179 -9.09 -1.02 -10.22
CA TYR A 179 -9.13 -2.38 -10.71
C TYR A 179 -9.80 -3.30 -9.69
N LEU A 180 -10.64 -4.21 -10.16
CA LEU A 180 -11.16 -5.32 -9.39
C LEU A 180 -10.23 -6.52 -9.56
N LEU A 181 -9.72 -7.05 -8.44
CA LEU A 181 -8.97 -8.29 -8.42
C LEU A 181 -9.93 -9.48 -8.54
N GLU A 182 -9.74 -10.25 -9.60
CA GLU A 182 -10.36 -11.56 -9.81
C GLU A 182 -9.28 -12.66 -9.86
N LYS A 183 -9.70 -13.93 -9.84
CA LYS A 183 -8.77 -15.08 -9.79
C LYS A 183 -7.75 -15.11 -10.93
N ALA A 184 -8.12 -14.59 -12.11
CA ALA A 184 -7.31 -14.68 -13.33
C ALA A 184 -6.93 -13.31 -13.90
N SER A 185 -7.45 -12.20 -13.39
CA SER A 185 -7.19 -10.87 -13.96
C SER A 185 -7.37 -9.72 -12.97
N LEU A 186 -6.80 -8.56 -13.32
CA LEU A 186 -7.20 -7.26 -12.78
C LEU A 186 -8.13 -6.57 -13.78
N LEU A 187 -9.43 -6.52 -13.47
CA LEU A 187 -10.42 -5.91 -14.34
C LEU A 187 -10.53 -4.39 -14.09
N PRO A 188 -10.35 -3.52 -15.10
CA PRO A 188 -10.58 -2.09 -14.94
C PRO A 188 -12.03 -1.79 -14.53
N MET A 189 -12.20 -0.87 -13.58
CA MET A 189 -13.49 -0.45 -13.07
C MET A 189 -13.76 1.01 -13.44
N ALA A 190 -14.84 1.25 -14.18
CA ALA A 190 -15.19 2.58 -14.69
C ALA A 190 -16.04 3.41 -13.70
N SER A 191 -16.77 2.77 -12.79
CA SER A 191 -17.67 3.46 -11.86
C SER A 191 -17.80 2.78 -10.51
N LEU A 192 -18.10 3.60 -9.48
CA LEU A 192 -18.40 3.17 -8.12
C LEU A 192 -19.60 2.21 -8.06
N THR A 193 -20.63 2.47 -8.89
CA THR A 193 -21.84 1.66 -8.96
C THR A 193 -21.53 0.24 -9.44
N ASP A 194 -20.75 0.11 -10.53
CA ASP A 194 -20.38 -1.20 -11.08
C ASP A 194 -19.51 -1.99 -10.10
N ALA A 195 -18.58 -1.30 -9.44
CA ALA A 195 -17.74 -1.89 -8.40
C ALA A 195 -18.57 -2.42 -7.23
N SER A 196 -19.52 -1.62 -6.74
CA SER A 196 -20.39 -2.00 -5.62
C SER A 196 -21.23 -3.24 -5.97
N LEU A 197 -21.76 -3.30 -7.19
CA LEU A 197 -22.54 -4.44 -7.66
C LEU A 197 -21.70 -5.72 -7.76
N LYS A 198 -20.49 -5.64 -8.34
CA LYS A 198 -19.57 -6.78 -8.43
C LYS A 198 -19.03 -7.26 -7.08
N MET A 199 -18.88 -6.36 -6.11
CA MET A 199 -18.43 -6.73 -4.76
C MET A 199 -19.54 -7.33 -3.88
N SER A 200 -20.80 -7.23 -4.27
CA SER A 200 -21.96 -7.74 -3.53
C SER A 200 -22.36 -9.18 -3.89
N ILE A 201 -21.78 -9.75 -4.96
CA ILE A 201 -22.00 -11.12 -5.45
C ILE A 201 -20.84 -11.99 -4.98
#